data_AF-A0A1G7NT88-F1
#
_entry.id   AF-A0A1G7NT88-F1
#
_cell.length_a   1.000
_cell.length_b   1.000
_cell.length_c   1.000
_cell.angle_alpha   90.00
_cell.angle_beta   90.00
_cell.angle_gamma   90.00
#
_symmetry.space_group_name_H-M   'P 1'
#
loop_
_entity.id
_entity.type
_entity.pdbx_description
1 polymer ?
#
loop_
_entity_poly.entity_id
_entity_poly.type
_entity_poly.pdbx_seq_one_letter_code
_entity_poly.pdbx_strand_id
1 'polypeptide(L)'
;MKKTVIAVATFATVASATLTPIPAHAGAIERACMSSDRAANNRNLCGCIQQVADMTLTNGDQRQAAKFFKNPQKAQDVRQSDNSSHESFWQRYKAFGAAAEQYCG
;
A
#
# COMPACT_ATOMS: atom_id res chain seq x y z
N MET A 1 -23.40 -68.48 -5.28
CA MET A 1 -22.92 -67.15 -5.71
C MET A 1 -23.09 -66.17 -4.56
N LYS A 2 -22.18 -65.19 -4.45
CA LYS A 2 -22.06 -64.09 -3.46
C LYS A 2 -21.09 -64.37 -2.29
N LYS A 3 -19.85 -63.93 -2.50
CA LYS A 3 -18.79 -63.81 -1.52
C LYS A 3 -18.92 -62.45 -0.81
N THR A 4 -18.83 -62.50 0.51
CA THR A 4 -18.62 -61.42 1.48
C THR A 4 -17.33 -60.64 1.20
N VAL A 5 -17.38 -59.31 1.24
CA VAL A 5 -16.23 -58.46 1.63
C VAL A 5 -16.75 -57.21 2.33
N ILE A 6 -16.48 -57.11 3.63
CA ILE A 6 -16.66 -55.89 4.45
C ILE A 6 -15.47 -54.99 4.13
N ALA A 7 -15.71 -53.85 3.48
CA ALA A 7 -14.68 -52.85 3.24
C ALA A 7 -14.62 -51.89 4.44
N VAL A 8 -13.60 -52.05 5.27
CA VAL A 8 -13.25 -51.11 6.34
C VAL A 8 -12.72 -49.83 5.68
N ALA A 9 -13.52 -48.76 5.73
CA ALA A 9 -13.10 -47.44 5.26
C ALA A 9 -12.15 -46.79 6.29
N THR A 10 -10.85 -46.96 6.08
CA THR A 10 -9.83 -46.17 6.78
C THR A 10 -9.89 -44.72 6.28
N PHE A 11 -10.47 -43.83 7.10
CA PHE A 11 -10.38 -42.39 6.90
C PHE A 11 -8.93 -41.95 7.12
N ALA A 12 -8.16 -41.79 6.04
CA ALA A 12 -6.92 -41.06 6.07
C ALA A 12 -7.25 -39.58 6.27
N THR A 13 -7.11 -39.07 7.51
CA THR A 13 -7.22 -37.65 7.81
C THR A 13 -6.04 -36.92 7.19
N VAL A 14 -6.23 -36.39 5.98
CA VAL A 14 -5.29 -35.45 5.37
C VAL A 14 -5.36 -34.17 6.19
N ALA A 15 -4.34 -33.92 7.01
CA ALA A 15 -4.18 -32.65 7.72
C ALA A 15 -3.86 -31.56 6.70
N SER A 16 -4.90 -30.90 6.17
CA SER A 16 -4.76 -29.73 5.31
C SER A 16 -4.23 -28.57 6.15
N ALA A 17 -2.95 -28.26 6.04
CA ALA A 17 -2.39 -27.03 6.58
C ALA A 17 -3.07 -25.84 5.89
N THR A 18 -4.02 -25.20 6.56
CA THR A 18 -4.66 -23.98 6.07
C THR A 18 -3.65 -22.85 6.16
N LEU A 19 -3.05 -22.46 5.03
CA LEU A 19 -2.36 -21.18 4.93
C LEU A 19 -3.39 -20.07 5.13
N THR A 20 -3.41 -19.45 6.30
CA THR A 20 -4.17 -18.22 6.51
C THR A 20 -3.53 -17.09 5.71
N PRO A 21 -4.26 -16.40 4.83
CA PRO A 21 -3.71 -15.28 4.09
C PRO A 21 -3.28 -14.18 5.07
N ILE A 22 -2.01 -13.77 5.00
CA ILE A 22 -1.50 -12.62 5.77
C ILE A 22 -2.12 -11.37 5.14
N PRO A 23 -2.80 -10.50 5.92
CA PRO A 23 -3.33 -9.26 5.40
C PRO A 23 -2.18 -8.40 4.86
N ALA A 24 -2.22 -8.09 3.56
CA ALA A 24 -1.36 -7.09 2.97
C ALA A 24 -1.79 -5.71 3.50
N HIS A 25 -1.01 -5.14 4.43
CA HIS A 25 -1.24 -3.79 4.92
C HIS A 25 -0.76 -2.77 3.89
N ALA A 26 -1.61 -2.43 2.93
CA ALA A 26 -1.35 -1.32 2.03
C ALA A 26 -1.43 0.01 2.81
N GLY A 27 -0.31 0.74 2.86
CA GLY A 27 -0.21 2.01 3.57
C GLY A 27 -1.09 3.11 2.96
N ALA A 28 -1.11 4.29 3.58
CA ALA A 28 -1.95 5.39 3.12
C ALA A 28 -1.57 5.87 1.72
N ILE A 29 -0.27 5.90 1.40
CA ILE A 29 0.25 6.30 0.09
C ILE A 29 0.05 5.20 -0.94
N GLU A 30 0.31 3.93 -0.60
CA GLU A 30 0.11 2.81 -1.53
C GLU A 30 -1.33 2.77 -2.04
N ARG A 31 -2.30 2.84 -1.12
CA ARG A 31 -3.74 2.84 -1.49
C ARG A 31 -4.10 4.04 -2.36
N ALA A 32 -3.55 5.20 -2.06
CA ALA A 32 -3.80 6.42 -2.82
C ALA A 32 -3.16 6.36 -4.22
N CYS A 33 -1.93 5.84 -4.32
CA CYS A 33 -1.20 5.58 -5.56
C CYS A 33 -1.97 4.61 -6.46
N MET A 34 -2.44 3.49 -5.91
CA MET A 34 -3.23 2.50 -6.64
C MET A 34 -4.57 3.05 -7.16
N SER A 35 -5.11 4.09 -6.49
CA SER A 35 -6.33 4.78 -6.92
C SER A 35 -6.10 5.91 -7.93
N SER A 36 -4.84 6.28 -8.19
CA SER A 36 -4.48 7.35 -9.12
C SER A 36 -4.39 6.82 -10.55
N ASP A 37 -4.92 7.56 -11.52
CA ASP A 37 -4.86 7.19 -12.94
C ASP A 37 -3.41 6.98 -13.44
N ARG A 38 -2.44 7.64 -12.82
CA ARG A 38 -1.03 7.64 -13.26
C ARG A 38 -0.27 6.36 -12.92
N ALA A 39 -0.68 5.66 -11.87
CA ALA A 39 -0.03 4.46 -11.36
C ALA A 39 -1.03 3.32 -11.11
N ALA A 40 -2.24 3.45 -11.67
CA ALA A 40 -3.31 2.48 -11.54
C ALA A 40 -2.77 1.08 -11.91
N ASN A 41 -2.99 0.13 -11.00
CA ASN A 41 -2.58 -1.27 -11.13
C ASN A 41 -1.07 -1.58 -11.08
N ASN A 42 -0.18 -0.63 -10.76
CA ASN A 42 1.23 -0.94 -10.53
C ASN A 42 1.56 -1.13 -9.04
N ARG A 43 1.26 -2.32 -8.51
CA ARG A 43 1.49 -2.65 -7.09
C ARG A 43 2.96 -2.56 -6.68
N ASN A 44 3.88 -2.95 -7.56
CA ASN A 44 5.31 -2.91 -7.25
C ASN A 44 5.79 -1.46 -7.06
N LEU A 45 5.40 -0.57 -7.99
CA LEU A 45 5.71 0.85 -7.88
C LEU A 45 5.05 1.48 -6.65
N CYS A 46 3.75 1.27 -6.45
CA CYS A 46 3.04 1.86 -5.31
C CYS A 46 3.57 1.33 -3.97
N GLY A 47 4.01 0.08 -3.90
CA GLY A 47 4.69 -0.49 -2.73
C GLY A 47 6.05 0.16 -2.48
N CYS A 48 6.87 0.36 -3.52
CA CYS A 48 8.14 1.09 -3.41
C CYS A 48 7.92 2.51 -2.90
N ILE A 49 6.97 3.25 -3.49
CA ILE A 49 6.64 4.62 -3.08
C ILE A 49 6.17 4.66 -1.62
N GLN A 50 5.38 3.69 -1.18
CA GLN A 50 4.95 3.59 0.23
C GLN A 50 6.13 3.34 1.16
N GLN A 51 7.07 2.45 0.80
CA GLN A 51 8.28 2.23 1.60
C GLN A 51 9.12 3.50 1.73
N VAL A 52 9.26 4.27 0.64
CA VAL A 52 9.93 5.58 0.69
C VAL A 52 9.16 6.56 1.57
N ALA A 53 7.83 6.56 1.52
CA ALA A 53 7.01 7.38 2.39
C ALA A 53 7.20 7.00 3.88
N ASP A 54 7.34 5.72 4.21
CA ASP A 54 7.60 5.26 5.58
C ASP A 54 8.97 5.70 6.10
N MET A 55 9.96 5.86 5.22
CA MET A 55 11.29 6.36 5.57
C MET A 55 11.37 7.88 5.72
N THR A 56 10.51 8.63 5.00
CA THR A 56 10.69 10.08 4.81
C THR A 56 9.55 10.93 5.39
N LEU A 57 8.37 10.35 5.61
CA LEU A 57 7.18 11.05 6.05
C LEU A 57 6.64 10.45 7.36
N THR A 58 6.13 11.32 8.22
CA THR A 58 5.37 10.87 9.39
C THR A 58 4.02 10.28 8.97
N ASN A 59 3.38 9.49 9.83
CA ASN A 59 2.01 8.99 9.59
C ASN A 59 1.01 10.12 9.30
N GLY A 60 1.20 11.30 9.89
CA GLY A 60 0.39 12.50 9.63
C GLY A 60 0.63 13.06 8.24
N ASP A 61 1.90 13.21 7.87
CA ASP A 61 2.31 13.68 6.54
C ASP A 61 1.83 12.71 5.44
N GLN A 62 1.95 11.39 5.66
CA GLN A 62 1.44 10.38 4.71
C GLN A 62 -0.07 10.52 4.47
N ARG A 63 -0.87 10.73 5.52
CA ARG A 63 -2.31 10.97 5.36
C ARG A 63 -2.60 12.26 4.61
N GLN A 64 -1.78 13.29 4.78
CA GLN A 64 -1.93 14.55 4.04
C GLN A 64 -1.54 14.38 2.56
N ALA A 65 -0.39 13.77 2.29
CA ALA A 65 0.10 13.47 0.95
C ALA A 65 -0.86 12.54 0.18
N ALA A 66 -1.45 11.53 0.84
CA ALA A 66 -2.48 10.67 0.24
C ALA A 66 -3.68 11.46 -0.32
N LYS A 67 -4.04 12.60 0.30
CA LYS A 67 -5.12 13.46 -0.21
C LYS A 67 -4.76 14.13 -1.54
N PHE A 68 -3.48 14.33 -1.84
CA PHE A 68 -3.03 14.95 -3.08
C PHE A 68 -3.23 14.02 -4.28
N PHE A 69 -3.05 12.72 -4.10
CA PHE A 69 -3.35 11.72 -5.13
C PHE A 69 -4.85 11.75 -5.51
N LYS A 70 -5.73 11.91 -4.51
CA LYS A 70 -7.19 12.01 -4.74
C LYS A 70 -7.61 13.37 -5.30
N ASN A 71 -6.97 14.44 -4.87
CA ASN A 71 -7.27 15.80 -5.31
C ASN A 71 -5.96 16.58 -5.51
N PRO A 72 -5.44 16.62 -6.76
CA PRO A 72 -4.20 17.32 -7.09
C PRO A 72 -4.23 18.82 -6.76
N GLN A 73 -5.41 19.47 -6.74
CA GLN A 73 -5.54 20.87 -6.38
C GLN A 73 -5.06 21.15 -4.95
N LYS A 74 -5.24 20.20 -4.03
CA LYS A 74 -4.76 20.35 -2.65
C LYS A 74 -3.24 20.53 -2.56
N ALA A 75 -2.49 19.92 -3.47
CA ALA A 75 -1.05 20.13 -3.53
C ALA A 75 -0.71 21.57 -3.95
N GLN A 76 -1.49 22.16 -4.85
CA GLN A 76 -1.33 23.56 -5.25
C GLN A 76 -1.72 24.50 -4.11
N ASP A 77 -2.83 24.24 -3.43
CA ASP A 77 -3.28 25.05 -2.29
C ASP A 77 -2.23 25.07 -1.18
N VAL A 78 -1.67 23.90 -0.83
CA VAL A 78 -0.60 23.79 0.18
C VAL A 78 0.68 24.49 -0.28
N ARG A 79 1.04 24.37 -1.56
CA ARG A 79 2.24 25.00 -2.12
C ARG A 79 2.16 26.53 -2.16
N GLN A 80 0.96 27.09 -2.32
CA GLN A 80 0.72 28.53 -2.41
C GLN A 80 0.29 29.16 -1.08
N SER A 81 0.10 28.35 -0.04
CA SER A 81 -0.28 28.83 1.28
C SER A 81 0.83 29.68 1.91
N ASP A 82 0.45 30.59 2.79
CA ASP A 82 1.35 31.36 3.67
C ASP A 82 1.37 30.77 5.11
N ASN A 83 1.08 29.47 5.27
CA ASN A 83 0.88 28.86 6.58
C ASN A 83 2.10 28.02 6.95
N SER A 84 2.83 28.39 8.01
CA SER A 84 4.09 27.74 8.40
C SER A 84 4.03 26.21 8.46
N SER A 85 2.90 25.63 8.86
CA SER A 85 2.72 24.17 8.86
C SER A 85 2.69 23.58 7.45
N HIS A 86 2.04 24.25 6.50
CA HIS A 86 2.02 23.89 5.07
C HIS A 86 3.40 23.99 4.46
N GLU A 87 4.16 25.05 4.72
CA GLU A 87 5.53 25.15 4.20
C GLU A 87 6.44 24.04 4.75
N SER A 88 6.35 23.75 6.05
CA SER A 88 7.13 22.67 6.66
C SER A 88 6.79 21.30 6.06
N PHE A 89 5.49 21.03 5.87
CA PHE A 89 5.02 19.80 5.22
C PHE A 89 5.48 19.76 3.76
N TRP A 90 5.40 20.87 3.04
CA TRP A 90 5.80 20.94 1.64
C TRP A 90 7.28 20.64 1.43
N GLN A 91 8.15 21.08 2.35
CA GLN A 91 9.57 20.72 2.34
C GLN A 91 9.77 19.20 2.47
N ARG A 92 9.10 18.56 3.44
CA ARG A 92 9.16 17.10 3.62
C ARG A 92 8.58 16.35 2.43
N TYR A 93 7.45 16.83 1.89
CA TYR A 93 6.81 16.26 0.70
C TYR A 93 7.72 16.31 -0.54
N LYS A 94 8.45 17.41 -0.75
CA LYS A 94 9.45 17.50 -1.83
C LYS A 94 10.60 16.52 -1.64
N ALA A 95 11.11 16.40 -0.42
CA ALA A 95 12.18 15.44 -0.11
C ALA A 95 11.72 13.99 -0.36
N PHE A 96 10.50 13.66 0.05
CA PHE A 96 9.84 12.39 -0.28
C PHE A 96 9.76 12.18 -1.80
N GLY A 97 9.29 13.16 -2.57
CA GLY A 97 9.16 13.03 -4.03
C GLY A 97 10.50 12.81 -4.72
N ALA A 98 11.54 13.54 -4.31
CA ALA A 98 12.89 13.36 -4.84
C ALA A 98 13.46 11.97 -4.49
N ALA A 99 13.25 11.49 -3.26
CA ALA A 99 13.66 10.14 -2.88
C ALA A 99 12.89 9.08 -3.66
N ALA A 100 11.57 9.25 -3.83
CA ALA A 100 10.75 8.29 -4.56
C ALA A 100 11.19 8.15 -6.03
N GLU A 101 11.55 9.25 -6.69
CA GLU A 101 12.13 9.22 -8.03
C GLU A 101 13.46 8.45 -8.07
N GLN A 102 14.33 8.66 -7.07
CA GLN A 102 15.63 7.99 -7.01
C GLN A 102 15.52 6.48 -6.75
N TYR A 103 14.57 6.05 -5.92
CA TYR A 103 14.43 4.65 -5.52
C TYR A 103 13.47 3.84 -6.39
N CYS A 104 12.46 4.49 -6.99
CA CYS A 104 11.35 3.81 -7.64
C CYS A 104 11.13 4.20 -9.12
N GLY A 105 11.85 5.21 -9.62
CA GLY A 105 11.77 5.71 -11.00
C GLY A 105 12.48 4.85 -12.04
#